data_AF-A0A351LZ75-F1
#
_entry.id   AF-A0A351LZ75-F1
#
_cell.length_a   1.000
_cell.length_b   1.000
_cell.length_c   1.000
_cell.angle_alpha   90.00
_cell.angle_beta   90.00
_cell.angle_gamma   90.00
#
_symmetry.space_group_name_H-M   'P 1'
#
loop_
_entity.id
_entity.type
_entity.pdbx_description
1 polymer ?
#
loop_
_entity_poly.entity_id
_entity_poly.type
_entity_poly.pdbx_seq_one_letter_code
_entity_poly.pdbx_strand_id
1 'polypeptide(L)'
;MMGDRPEADPKKLAGQFEEWISGETLVGRMLANLKTGRLPELLDAAVAGSGGKPAETLAETWNGWERGTTLPLAVAEGLRDGDLSQFLLDLGDVAQGGE
;
A
#
# COMPACT_ATOMS: atom_id res chain seq x y z
N MET A 1 -20.25 9.47 13.87
CA MET A 1 -19.80 10.37 12.79
C MET A 1 -18.76 9.59 11.99
N MET A 2 -19.19 8.82 11.00
CA MET A 2 -18.31 8.12 10.07
C MET A 2 -18.46 8.86 8.74
N GLY A 3 -17.39 9.49 8.25
CA GLY A 3 -17.45 10.24 7.00
C GLY A 3 -16.41 11.34 6.78
N ASP A 4 -15.34 11.41 7.58
CA ASP A 4 -14.27 12.40 7.36
C ASP A 4 -12.90 11.74 7.58
N ARG A 5 -12.63 10.65 6.86
CA ARG A 5 -11.23 10.30 6.60
C ARG A 5 -10.93 10.74 5.18
N PRO A 6 -9.83 11.47 4.97
CA PRO A 6 -9.42 11.83 3.62
C PRO A 6 -9.32 10.56 2.77
N GLU A 7 -9.60 10.74 1.49
CA GLU A 7 -9.42 9.70 0.49
C GLU A 7 -7.97 9.21 0.50
N ALA A 8 -7.77 7.97 0.08
CA ALA A 8 -6.44 7.42 -0.05
C ALA A 8 -5.69 8.19 -1.14
N ASP A 9 -4.43 8.55 -0.89
CA ASP A 9 -3.56 9.19 -1.86
C ASP A 9 -2.44 8.22 -2.22
N PRO A 10 -2.52 7.53 -3.38
CA PRO A 10 -1.54 6.53 -3.77
C PRO A 10 -0.12 7.10 -3.85
N LYS A 11 0.05 8.33 -4.34
CA LYS A 11 1.37 8.97 -4.50
C LYS A 11 1.99 9.29 -3.14
N LYS A 12 1.19 9.74 -2.17
CA LYS A 12 1.63 9.96 -0.79
C LYS A 12 1.99 8.65 -0.09
N LEU A 13 1.25 7.57 -0.34
CA LEU A 13 1.59 6.24 0.19
C LEU A 13 2.92 5.72 -0.39
N ALA A 14 3.14 5.91 -1.70
CA ALA A 14 4.41 5.57 -2.33
C ALA A 14 5.58 6.32 -1.67
N GLY A 15 5.43 7.64 -1.47
CA GLY A 15 6.46 8.45 -0.78
C GLY A 15 6.78 7.93 0.63
N GLN A 16 5.76 7.57 1.41
CA GLN A 16 5.97 7.01 2.77
C GLN A 16 6.67 5.65 2.76
N PHE A 17 6.51 4.87 1.69
CA PHE A 17 7.23 3.61 1.51
C PHE A 17 8.69 3.85 1.10
N GLU A 18 8.95 4.83 0.23
CA GLU A 18 10.30 5.24 -0.18
C GLU A 18 11.14 5.77 1.00
N GLU A 19 10.53 6.48 1.96
CA GLU A 19 11.19 6.88 3.20
C GLU A 19 11.77 5.65 3.96
N TRP A 20 11.09 4.50 3.92
CA TRP A 20 11.60 3.28 4.55
C TRP A 20 12.72 2.65 3.72
N ILE A 21 12.58 2.59 2.40
CA ILE A 21 13.61 2.08 1.49
C ILE A 21 14.91 2.88 1.64
N SER A 22 14.80 4.19 1.82
CA SER A 22 15.94 5.10 2.03
C SER A 22 16.52 5.06 3.46
N GLY A 23 15.87 4.32 4.38
CA GLY A 23 16.31 4.17 5.78
C GLY A 23 15.92 5.35 6.70
N GLU A 24 15.03 6.24 6.25
CA GLU A 24 14.60 7.43 6.99
C GLU A 24 13.53 7.11 8.05
N THR A 25 12.83 5.98 7.91
CA THR A 25 11.82 5.52 8.86
C THR A 25 11.93 4.03 9.18
N LEU A 26 11.37 3.63 10.33
CA LEU A 26 11.35 2.24 10.79
C LEU A 26 10.18 1.47 10.15
N VAL A 27 10.36 0.18 9.90
CA VAL A 27 9.32 -0.74 9.37
C VAL A 27 7.97 -0.56 10.07
N GLY A 28 7.95 -0.59 11.42
CA GLY A 28 6.71 -0.49 12.17
C GLY A 28 5.98 0.85 11.98
N ARG A 29 6.73 1.95 11.83
CA ARG A 29 6.15 3.27 11.55
C ARG A 29 5.66 3.36 10.11
N MET A 30 6.43 2.85 9.15
CA MET A 30 6.03 2.78 7.75
C MET A 30 4.73 1.98 7.59
N LEU A 31 4.61 0.78 8.17
CA LEU A 31 3.40 -0.03 8.06
C LEU A 31 2.19 0.64 8.73
N ALA A 32 2.39 1.30 9.88
CA ALA A 32 1.34 2.07 10.52
C ALA A 32 0.87 3.24 9.63
N ASN A 33 1.80 3.97 9.03
CA ASN A 33 1.52 5.06 8.09
C ASN A 33 0.71 4.54 6.88
N LEU A 34 1.16 3.46 6.24
CA LEU A 34 0.44 2.84 5.11
C LEU A 34 -0.98 2.42 5.49
N LYS A 35 -1.15 1.79 6.66
CA LYS A 35 -2.46 1.38 7.17
C LYS A 35 -3.38 2.58 7.41
N THR A 36 -2.87 3.61 8.09
CA THR A 36 -3.65 4.82 8.36
C THR A 36 -3.97 5.61 7.10
N GLY A 37 -3.08 5.55 6.10
CA GLY A 37 -3.27 6.11 4.77
C GLY A 37 -4.14 5.27 3.83
N ARG A 38 -4.84 4.25 4.34
CA ARG A 38 -5.86 3.45 3.62
C ARG A 38 -5.29 2.53 2.52
N LEU A 39 -4.04 2.06 2.68
CA LEU A 39 -3.50 1.03 1.78
C LEU A 39 -4.37 -0.24 1.68
N PRO A 40 -4.94 -0.80 2.78
CA PRO A 40 -5.77 -2.01 2.67
C PRO A 40 -6.95 -1.81 1.71
N GLU A 41 -7.62 -0.67 1.81
CA GLU A 41 -8.76 -0.33 0.95
C GLU A 41 -8.36 -0.11 -0.51
N LEU A 42 -7.19 0.47 -0.78
CA LEU A 42 -6.67 0.59 -2.14
C LEU A 42 -6.35 -0.77 -2.76
N LEU A 43 -5.73 -1.66 -1.99
CA LEU A 43 -5.41 -3.01 -2.46
C LEU A 43 -6.69 -3.81 -2.76
N ASP A 44 -7.70 -3.74 -1.87
CA ASP A 44 -9.00 -4.38 -2.09
C ASP A 44 -9.68 -3.85 -3.36
N ALA A 45 -9.74 -2.53 -3.54
CA ALA A 45 -10.31 -1.91 -4.73
C ALA A 45 -9.56 -2.31 -6.01
N ALA A 46 -8.23 -2.39 -5.96
CA ALA A 46 -7.43 -2.78 -7.11
C ALA A 46 -7.59 -4.26 -7.47
N VAL A 47 -7.73 -5.15 -6.47
CA VAL A 47 -8.05 -6.57 -6.68
C VAL A 47 -9.44 -6.74 -7.29
N ALA A 48 -10.43 -5.97 -6.84
CA ALA A 48 -11.80 -6.00 -7.39
C ALA A 48 -11.89 -5.39 -8.81
N GLY A 49 -10.94 -4.52 -9.16
CA GLY A 49 -10.86 -3.85 -10.45
C GLY A 49 -9.93 -4.55 -11.45
N SER A 50 -9.04 -3.77 -12.06
CA SER A 50 -8.09 -4.22 -13.10
C SER A 50 -6.65 -4.37 -12.60
N GLY A 51 -6.43 -4.38 -11.28
CA GLY A 51 -5.08 -4.44 -10.69
C GLY A 51 -4.38 -5.79 -10.88
N GLY A 52 -5.12 -6.83 -11.27
CA GLY A 52 -4.59 -8.14 -11.68
C GLY A 52 -3.70 -8.82 -10.63
N LYS A 53 -2.81 -9.70 -11.11
CA LYS A 53 -1.94 -10.50 -10.24
C LYS A 53 -1.02 -9.69 -9.31
N PRO A 54 -0.49 -8.52 -9.70
CA PRO A 54 0.26 -7.65 -8.79
C PRO A 54 -0.57 -7.20 -7.58
N ALA A 55 -1.80 -6.73 -7.80
CA ALA A 55 -2.69 -6.30 -6.72
C ALA A 55 -3.03 -7.46 -5.78
N GLU A 56 -3.33 -8.64 -6.32
CA GLU A 56 -3.60 -9.85 -5.53
C GLU A 56 -2.39 -10.20 -4.63
N THR A 57 -1.19 -10.18 -5.19
CA THR A 57 0.04 -10.55 -4.46
C THR A 57 0.36 -9.56 -3.32
N LEU A 58 0.20 -8.26 -3.59
CA LEU A 58 0.36 -7.21 -2.59
C LEU A 58 -0.70 -7.31 -1.49
N ALA A 59 -1.97 -7.58 -1.86
CA ALA A 59 -3.06 -7.78 -0.93
C ALA A 59 -2.85 -9.03 -0.06
N GLU A 60 -2.39 -10.14 -0.62
CA GLU A 60 -2.09 -11.37 0.12
C GLU A 60 -0.97 -11.13 1.16
N THR A 61 0.10 -10.45 0.75
CA THR A 61 1.22 -10.05 1.62
C THR A 61 0.71 -9.19 2.79
N TRP A 62 -0.08 -8.16 2.49
CA TRP A 62 -0.68 -7.29 3.50
C TRP A 62 -1.61 -8.03 4.45
N ASN A 63 -2.47 -8.90 3.92
CA ASN A 63 -3.41 -9.67 4.72
C ASN A 63 -2.73 -10.71 5.62
N GLY A 64 -1.52 -11.17 5.27
CA GLY A 64 -0.69 -11.97 6.19
C GLY A 64 -0.27 -11.20 7.45
N TRP A 65 -0.01 -9.90 7.31
CA TRP A 65 0.26 -9.02 8.44
C TRP A 65 -0.98 -8.77 9.32
N GLU A 66 -2.10 -8.42 8.69
CA GLU A 66 -3.38 -8.13 9.37
C GLU A 66 -3.87 -9.33 10.20
N ARG A 67 -3.60 -10.56 9.73
CA ARG A 67 -3.93 -11.82 10.41
C ARG A 67 -2.93 -12.21 11.49
N GLY A 68 -1.84 -11.46 11.65
CA GLY A 68 -0.77 -11.76 12.61
C GLY A 68 0.06 -12.99 12.25
N THR A 69 0.02 -13.45 10.99
CA THR A 69 0.74 -14.64 10.53
C THR A 69 2.10 -14.32 9.92
N THR A 70 2.34 -13.04 9.58
CA THR A 70 3.58 -12.59 8.94
C THR A 70 4.21 -11.45 9.76
N LEU A 71 5.53 -11.53 9.98
CA LEU A 71 6.27 -10.54 10.76
C LEU A 71 6.40 -9.20 10.00
N PRO A 72 6.45 -8.04 10.69
CA PRO A 72 6.50 -6.72 10.05
C PRO A 72 7.60 -6.56 8.99
N LEU A 73 8.81 -7.05 9.25
CA LEU A 73 9.92 -6.93 8.29
C LEU A 73 9.66 -7.76 7.02
N ALA A 74 9.20 -9.01 7.18
CA ALA A 74 8.88 -9.88 6.05
C ALA A 74 7.74 -9.31 5.18
N VAL A 75 6.77 -8.62 5.81
CA VAL A 75 5.71 -7.90 5.08
C VAL A 75 6.31 -6.74 4.29
N ALA A 76 7.18 -5.93 4.90
CA ALA A 76 7.83 -4.81 4.22
C ALA A 76 8.69 -5.27 3.03
N GLU A 77 9.45 -6.35 3.20
CA GLU A 77 10.22 -6.98 2.13
C GLU A 77 9.30 -7.52 1.02
N GLY A 78 8.24 -8.25 1.36
CA GLY A 78 7.27 -8.74 0.36
C GLY A 78 6.55 -7.61 -0.41
N LEU A 79 6.24 -6.49 0.24
CA LEU A 79 5.69 -5.31 -0.44
C LEU A 79 6.71 -4.66 -1.38
N ARG A 80 8.00 -4.69 -1.03
CA ARG A 80 9.08 -4.21 -1.89
C ARG A 80 9.29 -5.12 -3.10
N ASP A 81 9.35 -6.43 -2.88
CA ASP A 81 9.45 -7.44 -3.95
C ASP A 81 8.21 -7.45 -4.86
N GLY A 82 7.06 -7.02 -4.35
CA GLY A 82 5.83 -6.80 -5.11
C GLY A 82 5.74 -5.42 -5.80
N ASP A 83 6.83 -4.64 -5.81
CA ASP A 83 6.90 -3.31 -6.44
C ASP A 83 5.80 -2.33 -5.99
N LEU A 84 5.48 -2.33 -4.68
CA LEU A 84 4.40 -1.50 -4.11
C LEU A 84 4.51 -0.01 -4.53
N SER A 85 5.71 0.57 -4.53
CA SER A 85 5.91 1.97 -4.94
C SER A 85 5.43 2.22 -6.36
N GLN A 86 5.87 1.38 -7.31
CA GLN A 86 5.50 1.52 -8.71
C GLN A 86 4.01 1.27 -8.93
N PHE A 87 3.45 0.27 -8.23
CA PHE A 87 2.02 -0.01 -8.27
C PHE A 87 1.17 1.18 -7.80
N LEU A 88 1.57 1.83 -6.70
CA LEU A 88 0.87 3.01 -6.17
C LEU A 88 1.02 4.23 -7.08
N LEU A 89 2.18 4.42 -7.70
CA LEU A 89 2.40 5.50 -8.66
C LEU A 89 1.53 5.34 -9.91
N ASP A 90 1.44 4.12 -10.46
CA ASP A 90 0.58 3.79 -11.60
C ASP A 90 -0.90 4.04 -11.27
N LEU A 91 -1.36 3.55 -10.11
CA LEU A 91 -2.73 3.78 -9.65
C LEU A 91 -3.05 5.28 -9.49
N GLY A 92 -2.09 6.05 -8.97
CA GLY A 92 -2.22 7.50 -8.85
C GLY A 92 -2.24 8.24 -10.18
N ASP A 93 -1.60 7.71 -11.22
CA ASP A 93 -1.64 8.28 -12.57
C ASP A 93 -2.99 8.02 -13.26
N VAL A 94 -3.49 6.78 -13.16
CA VAL A 94 -4.81 6.40 -13.67
C VAL A 94 -5.94 7.23 -13.05
N ALA A 95 -5.86 7.51 -11.74
CA ALA A 95 -6.85 8.34 -11.05
C ALA A 95 -6.84 9.81 -11.50
N GLN A 96 -5.71 10.32 -12.03
CA GLN A 96 -5.59 11.70 -12.50
C GLN A 96 -5.82 11.87 -14.02
N GLY A 97 -5.63 10.81 -14.81
CA GLY A 97 -5.76 10.84 -16.28
C GLY A 97 -7.19 10.63 -16.81
N GLY A 98 -8.19 10.52 -15.94
CA GLY A 98 -9.61 10.46 -16.33
C GLY A 98 -10.20 11.85 -16.56
N GLU A 99 -9.86 12.49 -17.67
CA GLU A 99 -10.52 13.69 -18.21
C GLU A 99 -11.34 13.36 -19.47
#